data_AF-A0A4Y3FNC9-F1
#
_entry.id   AF-A0A4Y3FNC9-F1
#
_cell.length_a   1.000
_cell.length_b   1.000
_cell.length_c   1.000
_cell.angle_alpha   90.00
_cell.angle_beta   90.00
_cell.angle_gamma   90.00
#
_symmetry.space_group_name_H-M   'P 1'
#
loop_
_entity.id
_entity.type
_entity.pdbx_description
1 polymer ?
#
loop_
_entity_poly.entity_id
_entity_poly.type
_entity_poly.pdbx_seq_one_letter_code
_entity_poly.pdbx_strand_id
1 'polypeptide(L)'
;MVNNKKYVGLLWHQKYDKIDLGGKMPIERPNLPFQVVETINKPRKMQRGLGDYEESLKYWPENYPKDWKNKLIWGDNKLVMGSLIKKGQTGKTNLIYIDPPFFTGSDFTISRPSN
;
A
#
# COMPACT_ATOMS: atom_id res chain seq x y z
N MET A 1 4.35 9.06 43.19
CA MET A 1 4.21 10.23 42.29
C MET A 1 3.22 9.85 41.18
N VAL A 2 2.02 10.42 41.20
CA VAL A 2 0.99 10.14 40.19
C VAL A 2 1.42 10.79 38.88
N ASN A 3 1.72 9.97 37.88
CA ASN A 3 2.24 10.40 36.59
C ASN A 3 1.13 11.13 35.83
N ASN A 4 1.03 12.45 36.01
CA ASN A 4 -0.05 13.30 35.52
C ASN A 4 0.10 13.62 34.02
N LYS A 5 0.38 12.59 33.20
CA LYS A 5 0.46 12.74 31.74
C LYS A 5 -0.96 12.84 31.20
N LYS A 6 -1.36 14.06 30.81
CA LYS A 6 -2.58 14.28 30.03
C LYS A 6 -2.38 13.69 28.62
N TYR A 7 -3.12 12.64 28.31
CA TYR A 7 -3.22 12.11 26.94
C TYR A 7 -4.50 12.65 26.31
N VAL A 8 -4.39 13.32 25.17
CA VAL A 8 -5.54 13.67 24.33
C VAL A 8 -5.61 12.65 23.20
N GLY A 9 -6.78 12.03 22.99
CA GLY A 9 -6.96 11.03 21.94
C GLY A 9 -8.41 10.92 21.50
N LEU A 10 -8.62 10.79 20.19
CA LEU A 10 -9.95 10.57 19.61
C LEU A 10 -10.45 9.15 19.96
N LEU A 11 -11.60 9.02 20.60
CA LEU A 11 -12.24 7.73 20.86
C LEU A 11 -13.31 7.47 19.80
N TRP A 12 -13.35 6.25 19.27
CA TRP A 12 -14.39 5.78 18.37
C TRP A 12 -14.72 4.33 18.69
N HIS A 13 -15.88 3.87 18.24
CA HIS A 13 -16.35 2.50 18.44
C HIS A 13 -15.31 1.49 17.92
N GLN A 14 -15.03 0.43 18.71
CA GLN A 14 -14.02 -0.61 18.41
C GLN A 14 -12.56 -0.13 18.31
N LYS A 15 -12.23 1.06 18.82
CA LYS A 15 -10.81 1.46 18.97
C LYS A 15 -10.07 0.59 20.01
N TYR A 16 -10.77 0.19 21.07
CA TYR A 16 -10.29 -0.64 22.17
C TYR A 16 -11.27 -1.78 22.42
N ASP A 17 -10.76 -2.93 22.85
CA ASP A 17 -11.55 -4.13 23.14
C ASP A 17 -12.51 -3.92 24.33
N LYS A 18 -12.12 -3.06 25.28
CA LYS A 18 -12.93 -2.63 26.43
C LYS A 18 -12.77 -1.12 26.60
N ILE A 19 -13.75 -0.47 27.24
CA ILE A 19 -13.73 0.98 27.53
C ILE A 19 -12.80 1.31 28.71
N ASP A 20 -12.24 0.31 29.39
CA ASP A 20 -10.98 0.50 30.10
C ASP A 20 -9.89 0.71 29.06
N LEU A 21 -9.09 1.78 29.17
CA LEU A 21 -7.98 2.16 28.28
C LEU A 21 -6.83 1.12 28.26
N GLY A 22 -7.16 -0.15 28.02
CA GLY A 22 -6.25 -1.29 27.94
C GLY A 22 -5.51 -1.33 26.63
N GLY A 23 -5.08 -2.54 26.24
CA GLY A 23 -4.39 -2.77 24.98
C GLY A 23 -5.18 -2.26 23.78
N LYS A 24 -4.49 -1.62 22.82
CA LYS A 24 -5.07 -1.36 21.49
C LYS A 24 -5.44 -2.69 20.86
N MET A 25 -6.51 -2.71 20.06
CA MET A 25 -6.86 -3.92 19.30
C MET A 25 -5.63 -4.45 18.55
N PRO A 26 -5.30 -5.74 18.67
CA PRO A 26 -4.15 -6.31 17.99
C PRO A 26 -4.35 -6.19 16.48
N ILE A 27 -3.37 -5.60 15.80
CA ILE A 27 -3.34 -5.62 14.33
C ILE A 27 -2.59 -6.89 13.94
N GLU A 28 -3.31 -7.88 13.43
CA GLU A 28 -2.68 -9.04 12.80
C GLU A 28 -1.81 -8.57 11.63
N ARG A 29 -0.55 -9.02 11.63
CA ARG A 29 0.43 -8.76 10.56
C ARG A 29 0.91 -10.10 10.01
N PRO A 30 0.05 -10.83 9.28
CA PRO A 30 0.44 -12.10 8.70
C PRO A 30 1.59 -11.89 7.73
N ASN A 31 2.47 -12.89 7.65
CA ASN A 31 3.58 -12.93 6.70
C ASN A 31 3.21 -13.90 5.58
N LEU A 32 2.43 -13.43 4.62
CA LEU A 32 2.01 -14.24 3.48
C LEU A 32 3.13 -14.28 2.43
N PRO A 33 3.42 -15.45 1.83
CA PRO A 33 4.33 -15.52 0.71
C PRO A 33 3.72 -14.80 -0.49
N PHE A 34 4.53 -14.02 -1.21
CA PHE A 34 4.11 -13.45 -2.49
C PHE A 34 4.30 -14.50 -3.59
N GLN A 35 3.25 -14.78 -4.34
CA GLN A 35 3.33 -15.56 -5.56
C GLN A 35 3.56 -14.61 -6.73
N VAL A 36 4.61 -14.86 -7.53
CA VAL A 36 4.86 -14.12 -8.76
C VAL A 36 4.01 -14.76 -9.86
N VAL A 37 3.06 -13.99 -10.41
CA VAL A 37 2.19 -14.43 -11.50
C VAL A 37 2.82 -14.12 -12.87
N GLU A 38 3.41 -12.93 -12.99
CA GLU A 38 3.98 -12.44 -14.24
C GLU A 38 5.25 -11.61 -13.95
N THR A 39 6.20 -11.61 -14.89
CA THR A 39 7.33 -10.68 -14.90
C THR A 39 7.43 -10.00 -16.26
N ILE A 40 7.20 -8.68 -16.28
CA ILE A 40 7.26 -7.87 -17.50
C ILE A 40 8.65 -7.23 -17.60
N ASN A 41 9.46 -7.69 -18.55
CA ASN A 41 10.83 -7.21 -18.73
C ASN A 41 10.92 -5.93 -19.57
N LYS A 42 10.03 -5.76 -20.55
CA LYS A 42 9.94 -4.56 -21.39
C LYS A 42 8.47 -4.15 -21.53
N PRO A 43 8.14 -2.85 -21.52
CA PRO A 43 6.78 -2.40 -21.81
C PRO A 43 6.34 -2.82 -23.21
N ARG A 44 5.02 -2.91 -23.42
CA ARG A 44 4.48 -3.08 -24.76
C ARG A 44 4.80 -1.83 -25.58
N LYS A 45 5.46 -2.00 -26.73
CA LYS A 45 5.90 -0.91 -27.64
C LYS A 45 4.80 0.07 -28.07
N MET A 46 3.54 -0.31 -27.93
CA MET A 46 2.38 0.42 -28.45
C MET A 46 1.36 0.70 -27.33
N GLN A 47 1.82 1.17 -26.18
CA GLN A 47 0.92 1.71 -25.17
C GLN A 47 0.59 3.16 -25.58
N ARG A 48 -0.62 3.38 -26.10
CA ARG A 48 -1.12 4.71 -26.51
C ARG A 48 -0.84 5.73 -25.39
N GLY A 49 -0.07 6.77 -25.70
CA GLY A 49 0.23 7.89 -24.80
C GLY A 49 1.51 7.78 -23.95
N LEU A 50 2.26 6.67 -24.01
CA LEU A 50 3.47 6.47 -23.18
C LEU A 50 4.80 6.49 -23.96
N GLY A 51 4.77 6.69 -25.29
CA GLY A 51 5.97 6.73 -26.14
C GLY A 51 6.72 5.40 -26.23
N ASP A 52 7.83 5.37 -26.98
CA ASP A 52 8.75 4.23 -26.96
C ASP A 52 9.50 4.21 -25.62
N TYR A 53 9.49 3.06 -24.94
CA TYR A 53 10.24 2.87 -23.70
C TYR A 53 11.73 3.18 -23.89
N GLU A 54 12.33 2.74 -25.00
CA GLU A 54 13.76 2.96 -25.28
C GLU A 54 14.06 4.44 -25.55
N GLU A 55 13.10 5.19 -26.06
CA GLU A 55 13.18 6.65 -26.20
C GLU A 55 13.01 7.35 -24.85
N SER A 56 12.07 6.89 -24.03
CA SER A 56 11.84 7.46 -22.70
C SER A 56 13.09 7.39 -21.83
N LEU A 57 13.86 6.28 -21.91
CA LEU A 57 15.11 6.06 -21.18
C LEU A 57 16.16 7.15 -21.42
N LYS A 58 16.12 7.85 -22.55
CA LYS A 58 17.06 8.94 -22.89
C LYS A 58 16.87 10.18 -21.99
N TYR A 59 15.69 10.33 -21.39
CA TYR A 59 15.35 11.48 -20.55
C TYR A 59 15.53 11.20 -19.05
N TRP A 60 15.92 9.98 -18.67
CA TRP A 60 16.18 9.66 -17.26
C TRP A 60 17.54 10.20 -16.84
N PRO A 61 17.72 10.56 -15.56
CA PRO A 61 19.03 10.94 -15.03
C PRO A 61 20.08 9.85 -15.30
N GLU A 62 21.33 10.23 -15.60
CA GLU A 62 22.42 9.27 -15.88
C GLU A 62 22.67 8.29 -14.72
N ASN A 63 22.41 8.73 -13.49
CA ASN A 63 22.54 7.93 -12.27
C ASN A 63 21.29 7.10 -11.93
N TYR A 64 20.28 7.06 -12.81
CA TYR A 64 19.09 6.27 -12.57
C TYR A 64 19.41 4.76 -12.59
N PRO A 65 19.01 3.98 -11.57
CA PRO A 65 19.31 2.55 -11.52
C PRO A 65 18.69 1.81 -12.70
N LYS A 66 19.52 1.22 -13.56
CA LYS A 66 19.06 0.47 -14.75
C LYS A 66 18.40 -0.87 -14.40
N ASP A 67 18.62 -1.36 -13.19
CA ASP A 67 18.09 -2.62 -12.64
C ASP A 67 16.86 -2.41 -11.74
N TRP A 68 16.37 -1.16 -11.61
CA TRP A 68 15.13 -0.85 -10.92
C TRP A 68 13.96 -1.66 -11.49
N LYS A 69 13.13 -2.23 -10.60
CA LYS A 69 11.93 -2.97 -10.96
C LYS A 69 10.71 -2.48 -10.20
N ASN A 70 9.67 -2.14 -10.94
CA ASN A 70 8.34 -1.90 -10.39
C ASN A 70 7.71 -3.21 -9.90
N LYS A 71 6.87 -3.13 -8.86
CA LYS A 71 6.07 -4.25 -8.37
C LYS A 71 4.60 -3.86 -8.37
N LEU A 72 3.79 -4.64 -9.07
CA LEU A 72 2.34 -4.61 -8.90
C LEU A 72 1.95 -5.81 -8.02
N ILE A 73 1.26 -5.55 -6.92
CA ILE A 73 0.83 -6.57 -5.97
C ILE A 73 -0.70 -6.52 -5.91
N TRP A 74 -1.35 -7.64 -6.19
CA TRP A 74 -2.80 -7.78 -6.10
C TRP A 74 -3.18 -8.55 -4.83
N GLY A 75 -4.02 -7.96 -4.00
CA GLY A 75 -4.52 -8.55 -2.76
C GLY A 75 -5.09 -7.50 -1.81
N ASP A 76 -5.58 -7.94 -0.66
CA ASP A 76 -6.00 -7.04 0.42
C ASP A 76 -4.81 -6.20 0.91
N ASN A 77 -4.98 -4.88 0.96
CA ASN A 77 -3.89 -3.95 1.26
C ASN A 77 -3.32 -4.14 2.68
N LYS A 78 -4.12 -4.50 3.68
CA LYS A 78 -3.68 -4.72 5.06
C LYS A 78 -2.76 -5.94 5.13
N LEU A 79 -3.13 -7.03 4.46
CA LEU A 79 -2.32 -8.26 4.39
C LEU A 79 -1.01 -8.04 3.62
N VAL A 80 -1.08 -7.34 2.48
CA VAL A 80 0.09 -6.99 1.67
C VAL A 80 1.07 -6.14 2.47
N MET A 81 0.58 -5.08 3.14
CA MET A 81 1.42 -4.20 3.94
C MET A 81 2.04 -4.94 5.14
N GLY A 82 1.29 -5.81 5.81
CA GLY A 82 1.82 -6.67 6.89
C GLY A 82 2.98 -7.54 6.40
N SER A 83 2.85 -8.13 5.23
CA SER A 83 3.87 -8.99 4.60
C SER A 83 5.11 -8.19 4.16
N LEU A 84 4.93 -6.99 3.57
CA LEU A 84 6.04 -6.11 3.18
C LEU A 84 6.89 -5.67 4.38
N ILE A 85 6.24 -5.32 5.49
CA ILE A 85 6.91 -4.96 6.76
C ILE A 85 7.75 -6.15 7.25
N LYS A 86 7.17 -7.35 7.30
CA LYS A 86 7.87 -8.58 7.73
C LYS A 86 9.02 -8.97 6.81
N LYS A 87 8.95 -8.63 5.53
CA LYS A 87 10.01 -8.82 4.53
C LYS A 87 11.04 -7.68 4.50
N GLY A 88 11.04 -6.80 5.51
CA GLY A 88 12.10 -5.81 5.72
C GLY A 88 11.98 -4.54 4.89
N GLN A 89 10.75 -4.12 4.53
CA GLN A 89 10.50 -2.83 3.88
C GLN A 89 10.33 -1.66 4.85
N THR A 90 10.33 -1.92 6.16
CA THR A 90 10.27 -0.88 7.21
C THR A 90 11.37 0.15 7.02
N GLY A 91 11.00 1.43 6.92
CA GLY A 91 11.96 2.54 6.78
C GLY A 91 12.58 2.69 5.39
N LYS A 92 12.18 1.89 4.39
CA LYS A 92 12.74 1.94 3.02
C LYS A 92 11.88 2.71 2.02
N THR A 93 10.68 3.15 2.41
CA THR A 93 9.75 3.87 1.53
C THR A 93 9.92 5.37 1.69
N ASN A 94 10.24 6.06 0.60
CA ASN A 94 10.41 7.52 0.61
C ASN A 94 9.09 8.29 0.50
N LEU A 95 8.14 7.79 -0.29
CA LEU A 95 6.86 8.44 -0.56
C LEU A 95 5.73 7.40 -0.61
N ILE A 96 4.61 7.72 0.03
CA ILE A 96 3.37 6.96 -0.04
C ILE A 96 2.28 7.91 -0.52
N TYR A 97 1.66 7.57 -1.64
CA TYR A 97 0.43 8.21 -2.11
C TYR A 97 -0.72 7.21 -1.99
N ILE A 98 -1.83 7.64 -1.40
CA ILE A 98 -3.06 6.86 -1.29
C ILE A 98 -4.25 7.76 -1.62
N ASP A 99 -5.25 7.17 -2.28
CA ASP A 99 -6.55 7.78 -2.55
C ASP A 99 -7.64 6.83 -2.01
N PRO A 100 -7.85 6.79 -0.68
CA PRO A 100 -8.81 5.88 -0.07
C PRO A 100 -10.25 6.33 -0.39
N PRO A 101 -11.24 5.42 -0.27
CA PRO A 101 -12.64 5.81 -0.47
C PRO A 101 -13.03 6.93 0.50
N PHE A 102 -13.55 8.02 -0.04
CA PHE A 102 -14.12 9.09 0.76
C PHE A 102 -15.51 8.66 1.20
N PHE A 103 -15.75 8.66 2.51
CA PHE A 103 -17.04 8.32 3.13
C PHE A 103 -18.09 9.41 2.87
N THR A 104 -18.42 9.59 1.58
CA THR A 104 -19.30 10.64 1.05
C THR A 104 -20.78 10.29 1.14
N GLY A 105 -21.11 9.08 1.61
CA GLY A 105 -22.47 8.53 1.60
C GLY A 105 -22.94 8.04 0.23
N SER A 106 -22.08 8.07 -0.79
CA SER A 106 -22.35 7.49 -2.12
C SER A 106 -21.92 6.03 -2.18
N ASP A 107 -22.63 5.23 -2.98
CA ASP A 107 -22.28 3.84 -3.26
C ASP A 107 -21.28 3.76 -4.42
N PHE A 108 -20.12 3.16 -4.18
CA PHE A 108 -19.05 2.95 -5.18
C PHE A 108 -18.92 1.47 -5.60
N THR A 109 -19.94 0.65 -5.34
CA THR A 109 -19.94 -0.75 -5.77
C THR A 109 -19.93 -0.85 -7.30
N ILE A 110 -18.87 -1.45 -7.83
CA ILE A 110 -18.78 -1.78 -9.25
C ILE A 110 -19.43 -3.14 -9.43
N SER A 111 -20.65 -3.18 -9.96
CA SER A 111 -21.25 -4.42 -10.42
C SER A 111 -20.59 -4.83 -11.74
N ARG A 112 -20.09 -6.07 -11.79
CA ARG A 112 -19.61 -6.65 -13.04
C ARG A 112 -20.84 -7.10 -13.83
N PRO A 113 -21.02 -6.70 -15.10
CA PRO A 113 -22.09 -7.26 -15.91
C PRO A 113 -21.90 -8.77 -16.02
N SER A 114 -22.97 -9.53 -15.80
CA SER A 114 -23.02 -10.96 -16.05
C SER A 114 -22.85 -11.21 -17.54
N ASN A 115 -21.88 -12.07 -17.88
CA ASN A 115 -21.72 -12.63 -19.23
C ASN A 115 -22.85 -13.62 -19.53
#